data_AF-A0A8J3MAY5-F1
#
_entry.id   AF-A0A8J3MAY5-F1
#
_cell.length_a   1.000
_cell.length_b   1.000
_cell.length_c   1.000
_cell.angle_alpha   90.00
_cell.angle_beta   90.00
_cell.angle_gamma   90.00
#
_symmetry.space_group_name_H-M   'P 1'
#
loop_
_entity.id
_entity.type
_entity.pdbx_description
1 polymer ?
#
loop_
_entity_poly.entity_id
_entity_poly.type
_entity_poly.pdbx_seq_one_letter_code
_entity_poly.pdbx_strand_id
1 'polypeptide(L)' 'MASGMGVVVLGWDFNAAFALGDAMGLDRLTIVELLPDIEAVAIRHINERAQGSDDP' A
#
# COMPACT_ATOMS: atom_id res chain seq x y z
N MET A 1 -3.38 26.53 16.58
CA MET A 1 -3.81 26.05 15.26
C MET A 1 -3.96 24.54 15.39
N ALA A 2 -5.16 24.00 15.16
CA ALA A 2 -5.40 22.57 15.30
C ALA A 2 -4.54 21.85 14.25
N SER A 3 -3.53 21.12 14.71
CA SER A 3 -2.69 20.28 13.85
C SER A 3 -3.62 19.23 13.25
N GLY A 4 -3.80 19.25 11.92
CA GLY A 4 -4.64 18.29 11.21
C GLY A 4 -4.29 16.87 11.63
N MET A 5 -5.30 16.10 12.00
CA MET A 5 -5.14 14.69 12.36
C MET A 5 -4.95 13.92 11.03
N GLY A 6 -3.73 13.98 10.48
CA GLY A 6 -3.39 13.34 9.23
C GLY A 6 -3.60 11.82 9.29
N VAL A 7 -4.17 11.25 8.23
CA VAL A 7 -4.37 9.80 8.12
C VAL A 7 -3.05 9.16 7.69
N VAL A 8 -2.58 8.19 8.49
CA VAL A 8 -1.42 7.37 8.16
C VAL A 8 -1.89 5.95 7.89
N VAL A 9 -1.58 5.45 6.70
CA VAL A 9 -1.80 4.07 6.30
C VAL A 9 -0.66 3.21 6.81
N LEU A 10 -0.99 2.12 7.50
CA LEU A 10 -0.03 1.18 8.09
C LEU A 10 0.04 -0.16 7.35
N GLY A 11 -0.91 -0.41 6.44
CA GLY A 11 -1.05 -1.69 5.74
C GLY A 11 -2.15 -1.61 4.70
N TRP A 12 -2.19 -2.63 3.84
CA TRP A 12 -3.17 -2.80 2.77
C TRP A 12 -3.66 -4.25 2.76
N ASP A 13 -4.79 -4.52 2.10
CA ASP A 13 -5.39 -5.84 2.07
C ASP A 13 -4.53 -6.84 1.27
N PHE A 14 -3.99 -7.87 1.94
CA PHE A 14 -3.15 -8.88 1.28
C PHE A 14 -3.92 -9.77 0.30
N ASN A 15 -5.24 -9.92 0.42
CA ASN A 15 -6.02 -10.68 -0.56
C ASN A 15 -6.11 -9.96 -1.90
N ALA A 16 -6.13 -8.63 -1.91
CA ALA A 16 -6.07 -7.83 -3.14
C ALA A 16 -4.77 -8.09 -3.91
N ALA A 17 -3.65 -8.28 -3.21
CA ALA A 17 -2.38 -8.61 -3.82
C ALA A 17 -2.37 -10.02 -4.43
N PHE A 18 -2.98 -11.01 -3.77
CA PHE A 18 -3.15 -12.35 -4.34
C PHE A 18 -4.07 -12.34 -5.55
N ALA A 19 -5.20 -11.62 -5.50
CA ALA A 19 -6.11 -11.52 -6.63
C ALA A 19 -5.44 -10.88 -7.87
N LEU A 20 -4.59 -9.87 -7.65
CA LEU A 20 -3.78 -9.28 -8.71
C LEU A 20 -2.75 -10.29 -9.26
N GLY A 21 -2.06 -11.00 -8.38
CA GLY A 21 -1.10 -12.05 -8.76
C GLY A 21 -1.74 -13.17 -9.58
N ASP A 22 -2.89 -13.67 -9.14
CA ASP A 22 -3.68 -14.68 -9.84
C ASP A 22 -4.11 -14.18 -11.23
N ALA A 23 -4.54 -12.92 -11.34
CA ALA A 23 -4.90 -12.31 -12.63
C ALA A 23 -3.70 -12.18 -13.60
N MET A 24 -2.48 -12.07 -13.07
CA MET A 24 -1.24 -12.06 -13.84
C MET A 24 -0.70 -13.46 -14.14
N GLY A 25 -1.33 -14.53 -13.64
CA GLY A 25 -0.85 -15.91 -13.77
C GLY A 25 0.39 -16.21 -12.95
N LEU A 26 0.63 -15.46 -11.87
CA LEU A 26 1.74 -15.65 -10.96
C LEU A 26 1.40 -16.71 -9.92
N ASP A 27 2.38 -17.54 -9.56
CA ASP A 27 2.22 -18.48 -8.46
C ASP A 27 2.14 -17.76 -7.12
N ARG A 28 1.34 -18.32 -6.19
CA ARG A 28 1.07 -17.70 -4.90
C ARG A 28 2.31 -17.56 -4.02
N LEU A 29 3.25 -18.51 -4.04
CA LEU A 29 4.52 -18.36 -3.30
C LEU A 29 5.34 -17.20 -3.85
N THR A 30 5.34 -17.02 -5.17
CA THR A 30 6.05 -15.88 -5.79
C THR A 30 5.47 -14.56 -5.30
N ILE A 31 4.14 -14.46 -5.19
CA ILE A 31 3.48 -13.27 -4.65
C ILE A 31 3.85 -13.05 -3.18
N VAL A 32 3.79 -14.08 -2.34
CA VAL A 32 4.13 -13.96 -0.90
C VAL A 32 5.55 -13.44 -0.70
N GLU A 33 6.51 -13.92 -1.50
CA GLU A 33 7.90 -13.50 -1.38
C GLU A 33 8.10 -12.02 -1.71
N LEU A 34 7.39 -11.52 -2.72
CA LEU A 34 7.48 -10.13 -3.17
C LEU A 34 6.59 -9.17 -2.35
N LEU A 35 5.60 -9.71 -1.63
CA LEU A 35 4.58 -8.93 -0.94
C LEU A 35 5.14 -7.91 0.06
N PRO A 36 6.17 -8.23 0.89
CA PRO A 36 6.71 -7.26 1.84
C PRO A 36 7.28 -6.02 1.18
N ASP A 37 7.99 -6.18 0.06
CA ASP A 37 8.60 -5.07 -0.67
C ASP A 37 7.54 -4.23 -1.40
N ILE A 38 6.53 -4.91 -1.99
CA ILE A 38 5.39 -4.25 -2.63
C ILE A 38 4.60 -3.43 -1.60
N GLU A 39 4.35 -3.99 -0.42
CA GLU A 39 3.66 -3.32 0.69
C GLU A 39 4.41 -2.06 1.12
N ALA A 40 5.72 -2.16 1.34
CA ALA A 40 6.54 -1.03 1.75
C ALA A 40 6.47 0.13 0.73
N VAL A 41 6.52 -0.19 -0.57
CA VAL A 41 6.38 0.81 -1.65
C VAL A 41 4.97 1.39 -1.70
N ALA A 42 3.93 0.55 -1.62
CA ALA A 42 2.54 0.99 -1.67
C ALA A 42 2.19 1.90 -0.49
N ILE A 43 2.53 1.51 0.74
CA ILE A 43 2.31 2.30 1.97
C ILE A 43 3.00 3.65 1.85
N ARG A 44 4.28 3.66 1.48
CA ARG A 44 5.04 4.90 1.30
C ARG A 44 4.32 5.84 0.34
N HIS A 45 3.91 5.33 -0.82
CA HIS A 45 3.35 6.14 -1.88
C HIS A 45 1.92 6.64 -1.58
N ILE A 46 1.15 5.88 -0.80
CA ILE A 46 -0.18 6.30 -0.30
C ILE A 46 -0.01 7.40 0.74
N ASN A 47 0.89 7.23 1.70
CA ASN A 47 1.15 8.22 2.74
C ASN A 47 1.76 9.51 2.17
N GLU A 48 2.62 9.43 1.16
CA GLU A 48 3.14 10.60 0.43
C GLU A 48 2.00 11.40 -0.21
N ARG A 49 1.04 10.73 -0.85
CA ARG A 49 -0.14 11.40 -1.44
C ARG A 49 -1.05 12.02 -0.39
N ALA A 50 -1.28 11.32 0.73
CA ALA A 50 -2.11 11.83 1.83
C ALA A 50 -1.51 13.08 2.47
N GLN A 51 -0.17 13.17 2.57
CA GLN A 51 0.52 14.36 3.05
C GLN A 51 0.56 15.49 2.02
N GLY A 52 0.72 15.17 0.73
CA GLY A 52 0.72 16.15 -0.35
C GLY A 52 -0.67 16.69 -0.74
N SER A 53 -1.75 16.11 -0.20
CA SER A 53 -3.12 16.61 -0.38
C SER A 53 -3.61 17.47 0.79
N ASP A 54 -2.79 17.67 1.82
CA ASP A 54 -3.02 18.56 2.97
C ASP A 54 -2.35 19.95 2.76
N ASP A 55 -2.23 20.39 1.50
CA ASP A 55 -1.80 21.74 1.10
C ASP A 55 -3.03 22.68 1.12
N PRO A 56 -2.97 23.87 1.77
CA PRO A 56 -4.12 24.73 2.06
C PRO A 56 -4.81 25.37 0.85
#